data_AF-A0ABD6E101-F1
#
_entry.id   AF-A0ABD6E101-F1
#
_cell.length_a   1.000
_cell.length_b   1.000
_cell.length_c   1.000
_cell.angle_alpha   90.00
_cell.angle_beta   90.00
_cell.angle_gamma   90.00
#
_symmetry.space_group_name_H-M   'P 1'
#
loop_
_entity.id
_entity.type
_entity.pdbx_description
1 polymer ?
#
loop_
_entity_poly.entity_id
_entity_poly.type
_entity_poly.pdbx_seq_one_letter_code
_entity_poly.pdbx_strand_id
1 'polypeptide(L)'
;MNKKIVVFFVLTLFIASVTVNALKIDVLAPPGVDQEQTHQDGHGHPIYPQQLLAQIFTPTVDKLTAVQLYLFDLGTPSSGYDITVSITDEFDWVVADFTYLTEVTVNADKIVDYGWLSFDFPDIDIVPGETYAIVVTADHGDIDNNYCWFKSDSDIYDNGKSYYRTKTSNQWTIAGGDFCFKTWYTEEESADDIKSSEEGLFGRTNLRAFGRNFHVCDEDGGLYGHISIGFKGLKPVFNEDIYIPAESIKLILMVNSFYVHCIYKD
;
A
#
# COMPACT_ATOMS: atom_id res chain seq x y z
N MET A 1 -20.35 -41.27 67.05
CA MET A 1 -19.49 -42.03 66.10
C MET A 1 -19.54 -41.29 64.77
N ASN A 2 -18.64 -40.33 64.55
CA ASN A 2 -18.76 -39.37 63.44
C ASN A 2 -17.91 -39.83 62.27
N LYS A 3 -18.56 -40.27 61.18
CA LYS A 3 -17.89 -40.63 59.92
C LYS A 3 -17.54 -39.33 59.18
N LYS A 4 -16.26 -39.03 59.07
CA LYS A 4 -15.76 -37.92 58.23
C LYS A 4 -15.70 -38.39 56.78
N ILE A 5 -16.44 -37.73 55.90
CA ILE A 5 -16.36 -37.92 54.45
C ILE A 5 -15.22 -37.02 53.95
N VAL A 6 -14.23 -37.63 53.31
CA VAL A 6 -13.13 -36.93 52.63
C VAL A 6 -13.51 -36.84 51.15
N VAL A 7 -13.73 -35.64 50.64
CA VAL A 7 -14.02 -35.38 49.24
C VAL A 7 -12.72 -35.01 48.54
N PHE A 8 -12.30 -35.82 47.57
CA PHE A 8 -11.19 -35.50 46.68
C PHE A 8 -11.70 -34.69 45.49
N PHE A 9 -11.27 -33.43 45.37
CA PHE A 9 -11.43 -32.65 44.15
C PHE A 9 -10.31 -33.01 43.18
N VAL A 10 -10.64 -33.76 42.11
CA VAL A 10 -9.74 -34.00 40.99
C VAL A 10 -9.85 -32.82 40.04
N LEU A 11 -8.86 -31.92 40.09
CA LEU A 11 -8.75 -30.79 39.17
C LEU A 11 -8.08 -31.27 37.88
N THR A 12 -8.86 -31.67 36.89
CA THR A 12 -8.35 -32.09 35.58
C THR A 12 -7.96 -30.86 34.76
N LEU A 13 -6.66 -30.62 34.62
CA LEU A 13 -6.09 -29.54 33.81
C LEU A 13 -6.28 -29.85 32.32
N PHE A 14 -7.23 -29.20 31.65
CA PHE A 14 -7.37 -29.23 30.19
C PHE A 14 -6.31 -28.32 29.57
N ILE A 15 -5.19 -28.90 29.13
CA ILE A 15 -4.26 -28.19 28.25
C ILE A 15 -4.87 -28.27 26.85
N ALA A 16 -5.65 -27.26 26.48
CA ALA A 16 -6.04 -27.09 25.08
C ALA A 16 -4.78 -26.74 24.30
N SER A 17 -4.33 -27.65 23.43
CA SER A 17 -3.28 -27.36 22.45
C SER A 17 -3.78 -26.24 21.54
N VAL A 18 -3.32 -25.01 21.79
CA VAL A 18 -3.49 -23.90 20.86
C VAL A 18 -2.50 -24.15 19.72
N THR A 19 -2.99 -24.60 18.57
CA THR A 19 -2.23 -24.55 17.33
C THR A 19 -2.01 -23.09 17.00
N VAL A 20 -0.81 -22.60 17.30
CA VAL A 20 -0.36 -21.29 16.86
C VAL A 20 -0.04 -21.42 15.37
N ASN A 21 -1.03 -21.13 14.52
CA ASN A 21 -0.73 -20.89 13.12
C ASN A 21 0.21 -19.68 13.10
N ALA A 22 1.44 -19.90 12.64
CA ALA A 22 2.40 -18.84 12.47
C ALA A 22 1.78 -17.78 11.55
N LEU A 23 1.49 -16.61 12.11
CA LEU A 23 1.04 -15.46 11.34
C LEU A 23 2.24 -15.06 10.46
N LYS A 24 2.15 -15.36 9.17
CA LYS A 24 3.12 -14.90 8.17
C LYS A 24 2.88 -13.39 8.06
N ILE A 25 3.78 -12.62 8.65
CA ILE A 25 3.81 -11.17 8.43
C ILE A 25 4.57 -11.02 7.11
N ASP A 26 3.83 -10.89 6.01
CA ASP A 26 4.42 -10.53 4.74
C ASP A 26 4.89 -9.07 4.87
N VAL A 27 6.20 -8.89 4.96
CA VAL A 27 6.82 -7.58 4.85
C VAL A 27 6.71 -7.21 3.38
N LEU A 28 5.69 -6.43 3.02
CA LEU A 28 5.54 -5.96 1.66
C LEU A 28 6.77 -5.12 1.30
N ALA A 29 7.40 -5.45 0.17
CA ALA A 29 8.45 -4.62 -0.40
C ALA A 29 7.90 -3.20 -0.62
N PRO A 30 8.75 -2.17 -0.58
CA PRO A 30 8.31 -0.83 -0.95
C PRO A 30 7.77 -0.85 -2.39
N PRO A 31 6.68 -0.11 -2.69
CA PRO A 31 6.10 -0.12 -4.01
C PRO A 31 7.08 0.44 -5.05
N GLY A 32 7.18 -0.22 -6.20
CA GLY A 32 7.94 0.19 -7.37
C GLY A 32 7.07 0.98 -8.37
N VAL A 33 7.70 1.83 -9.17
CA VAL A 33 7.05 2.49 -10.32
C VAL A 33 7.17 1.57 -11.52
N ASP A 34 6.05 1.26 -12.17
CA ASP A 34 6.02 0.48 -13.41
C ASP A 34 6.11 1.41 -14.63
N GLN A 35 5.08 2.22 -14.88
CA GLN A 35 5.04 3.18 -15.99
C GLN A 35 4.96 4.60 -15.47
N GLU A 36 5.59 5.55 -16.18
CA GLU A 36 5.43 6.96 -15.87
C GLU A 36 5.57 7.90 -17.08
N GLN A 37 4.86 9.01 -16.98
CA GLN A 37 5.11 10.24 -17.70
C GLN A 37 5.11 11.35 -16.64
N THR A 38 6.17 12.16 -16.57
CA THR A 38 6.27 13.24 -15.56
C THR A 38 6.49 14.65 -16.12
N HIS A 39 6.56 14.83 -17.44
CA HIS A 39 6.80 16.14 -18.07
C HIS A 39 5.50 16.87 -18.38
N GLN A 40 5.43 18.17 -18.10
CA GLN A 40 4.26 18.99 -18.38
C GLN A 40 4.64 20.36 -18.93
N ASP A 41 3.75 20.94 -19.74
CA ASP A 41 3.96 22.22 -20.45
C ASP A 41 3.19 23.40 -19.82
N GLY A 42 2.96 23.34 -18.51
CA GLY A 42 2.29 24.40 -17.74
C GLY A 42 0.77 24.43 -17.87
N HIS A 43 0.17 23.41 -18.48
CA HIS A 43 -1.27 23.34 -18.71
C HIS A 43 -1.79 21.89 -18.70
N GLY A 44 -3.10 21.73 -18.68
CA GLY A 44 -3.77 20.45 -18.52
C GLY A 44 -5.14 20.37 -19.18
N HIS A 45 -5.77 19.21 -19.15
CA HIS A 45 -7.19 19.07 -19.48
C HIS A 45 -8.06 19.11 -18.22
N PRO A 46 -9.20 19.84 -18.25
CA PRO A 46 -10.09 19.93 -17.11
C PRO A 46 -10.79 18.59 -16.83
N ILE A 47 -10.83 18.19 -15.56
CA ILE A 47 -11.54 17.03 -15.04
C ILE A 47 -12.81 17.54 -14.34
N TYR A 48 -13.97 17.34 -14.95
CA TYR A 48 -15.26 17.84 -14.43
C TYR A 48 -16.39 16.97 -14.99
N PRO A 49 -17.64 17.05 -14.48
CA PRO A 49 -18.62 15.98 -14.66
C PRO A 49 -19.12 15.81 -16.09
N GLN A 50 -18.85 16.74 -17.01
CA GLN A 50 -19.27 16.63 -18.42
C GLN A 50 -18.19 16.01 -19.32
N GLN A 51 -17.02 15.68 -18.76
CA GLN A 51 -15.87 15.18 -19.51
C GLN A 51 -15.23 13.99 -18.80
N LEU A 52 -14.83 13.01 -19.60
CA LEU A 52 -13.95 11.91 -19.20
C LEU A 52 -12.61 12.13 -19.88
N LEU A 53 -11.53 11.86 -19.17
CA LEU A 53 -10.18 11.83 -19.72
C LEU A 53 -9.66 10.40 -19.70
N ALA A 54 -8.79 10.06 -20.64
CA ALA A 54 -8.10 8.79 -20.63
C ALA A 54 -6.63 8.94 -21.05
N GLN A 55 -5.76 8.13 -20.44
CA GLN A 55 -4.38 7.93 -20.88
C GLN A 55 -4.15 6.43 -21.11
N ILE A 56 -3.73 6.07 -22.33
CA ILE A 56 -3.28 4.72 -22.65
C ILE A 56 -1.88 4.48 -22.09
N PHE A 57 -1.65 3.29 -21.53
CA PHE A 57 -0.36 2.82 -21.05
C PHE A 57 -0.17 1.32 -21.31
N THR A 58 1.08 0.86 -21.28
CA THR A 58 1.46 -0.54 -21.47
C THR A 58 2.29 -1.00 -20.26
N PRO A 59 1.72 -1.81 -19.35
CA PRO A 59 2.42 -2.26 -18.14
C PRO A 59 3.57 -3.22 -18.47
N THR A 60 4.59 -3.24 -17.62
CA THR A 60 5.70 -4.20 -17.67
C THR A 60 5.68 -5.23 -16.55
N VAL A 61 4.75 -5.06 -15.61
CA VAL A 61 4.50 -5.95 -14.46
C VAL A 61 3.12 -6.59 -14.60
N ASP A 62 2.90 -7.69 -13.89
CA ASP A 62 1.65 -8.47 -13.94
C ASP A 62 0.64 -8.06 -12.86
N LYS A 63 1.02 -7.15 -11.96
CA LYS A 63 0.14 -6.58 -10.94
C LYS A 63 0.33 -5.09 -10.77
N LEU A 64 -0.78 -4.37 -10.59
CA LEU A 64 -0.77 -2.96 -10.18
C LEU A 64 -1.52 -2.76 -8.88
N THR A 65 -1.07 -1.78 -8.09
CA THR A 65 -1.59 -1.47 -6.76
C THR A 65 -2.04 -0.02 -6.62
N ALA A 66 -1.53 0.88 -7.48
CA ALA A 66 -1.96 2.27 -7.46
C ALA A 66 -1.71 3.01 -8.78
N VAL A 67 -2.38 4.15 -8.92
CA VAL A 67 -2.09 5.18 -9.91
C VAL A 67 -1.83 6.50 -9.20
N GLN A 68 -0.92 7.30 -9.76
CA GLN A 68 -0.76 8.71 -9.39
C GLN A 68 -0.99 9.62 -10.60
N LEU A 69 -1.73 10.71 -10.39
CA LEU A 69 -1.97 11.74 -11.39
C LEU A 69 -1.33 13.05 -10.95
N TYR A 70 -0.70 13.79 -11.87
CA TYR A 70 -0.22 15.14 -11.56
C TYR A 70 -1.28 16.17 -11.92
N LEU A 71 -1.83 16.83 -10.91
CA LEU A 71 -3.00 17.70 -11.04
C LEU A 71 -2.68 19.12 -10.57
N PHE A 72 -3.48 20.08 -11.04
CA PHE A 72 -3.55 21.45 -10.50
C PHE A 72 -5.00 21.91 -10.40
N ASP A 73 -5.28 22.87 -9.53
CA ASP A 73 -6.58 23.52 -9.46
C ASP A 73 -6.68 24.70 -10.44
N LEU A 74 -7.85 24.86 -11.05
CA LEU A 74 -8.19 25.98 -11.91
C LEU A 74 -9.42 26.69 -11.33
N GLY A 75 -9.28 28.00 -11.11
CA GLY A 75 -10.36 28.84 -10.57
C GLY A 75 -10.55 28.65 -9.06
N THR A 76 -11.77 28.31 -8.64
CA THR A 76 -12.07 27.98 -7.23
C THR A 76 -12.98 26.76 -7.18
N PRO A 77 -12.43 25.54 -7.35
CA PRO A 77 -13.19 24.31 -7.25
C PRO A 77 -13.98 24.23 -5.93
N SER A 78 -15.19 23.71 -5.97
CA SER A 78 -15.99 23.51 -4.76
C SER A 78 -15.34 22.49 -3.84
N SER A 79 -15.46 22.67 -2.52
CA SER A 79 -15.07 21.64 -1.55
C SER A 79 -15.86 20.35 -1.75
N GLY A 80 -15.26 19.21 -1.42
CA GLY A 80 -15.85 17.90 -1.64
C GLY A 80 -15.70 17.43 -3.08
N TYR A 81 -14.67 17.90 -3.78
CA TYR A 81 -14.43 17.53 -5.18
C TYR A 81 -13.82 16.14 -5.24
N ASP A 82 -14.58 15.14 -5.68
CA ASP A 82 -14.10 13.78 -5.75
C ASP A 82 -13.71 13.45 -7.21
N ILE A 83 -12.49 12.96 -7.37
CA ILE A 83 -11.97 12.45 -8.63
C ILE A 83 -11.99 10.93 -8.55
N THR A 84 -12.52 10.30 -9.59
CA THR A 84 -12.54 8.84 -9.73
C THR A 84 -11.57 8.43 -10.83
N VAL A 85 -10.70 7.48 -10.50
CA VAL A 85 -9.78 6.81 -11.43
C VAL A 85 -10.24 5.37 -11.61
N SER A 86 -10.33 4.94 -12.86
CA SER A 86 -10.68 3.57 -13.23
C SER A 86 -9.66 3.00 -14.22
N ILE A 87 -9.38 1.70 -14.15
CA ILE A 87 -8.52 0.99 -15.12
C ILE A 87 -9.37 0.07 -15.99
N THR A 88 -9.11 0.04 -17.30
CA THR A 88 -9.77 -0.87 -18.24
C THR A 88 -8.78 -1.42 -19.26
N ASP A 89 -9.01 -2.65 -19.69
CA ASP A 89 -8.37 -3.36 -20.81
C ASP A 89 -9.18 -3.26 -22.12
N GLU A 90 -10.39 -2.73 -22.08
CA GLU A 90 -11.34 -2.67 -23.21
C GLU A 90 -11.34 -1.31 -23.92
N PHE A 91 -10.19 -0.66 -24.12
CA PHE A 91 -10.18 0.68 -24.73
C PHE A 91 -10.45 0.63 -26.26
N ASP A 92 -11.73 0.69 -26.63
CA ASP A 92 -12.19 0.94 -28.00
C ASP A 92 -12.67 2.39 -28.14
N TRP A 93 -12.09 3.13 -29.09
CA TRP A 93 -12.43 4.52 -29.42
C TRP A 93 -13.90 4.73 -29.83
N VAL A 94 -14.63 3.66 -30.18
CA VAL A 94 -16.06 3.69 -30.55
C VAL A 94 -16.99 3.41 -29.36
N VAL A 95 -16.53 2.71 -28.32
CA VAL A 95 -17.41 2.18 -27.28
C VAL A 95 -17.60 3.18 -26.14
N ALA A 96 -18.86 3.37 -25.74
CA ALA A 96 -19.23 4.31 -24.67
C ALA A 96 -19.06 3.72 -23.27
N ASP A 97 -19.25 2.41 -23.13
CA ASP A 97 -19.30 1.73 -21.84
C ASP A 97 -18.13 0.76 -21.72
N PHE A 98 -17.35 0.90 -20.65
CA PHE A 98 -16.23 0.02 -20.32
C PHE A 98 -16.60 -0.86 -19.15
N THR A 99 -16.08 -2.10 -19.16
CA THR A 99 -15.91 -2.83 -17.91
C THR A 99 -14.60 -2.34 -17.27
N TYR A 100 -14.70 -1.83 -16.04
CA TYR A 100 -13.51 -1.44 -15.28
C TYR A 100 -12.98 -2.63 -14.48
N LEU A 101 -11.67 -2.84 -14.54
CA LEU A 101 -10.96 -3.82 -13.70
C LEU A 101 -10.93 -3.37 -12.25
N THR A 102 -10.79 -2.06 -12.04
CA THR A 102 -10.87 -1.42 -10.72
C THR A 102 -11.31 0.03 -10.87
N GLU A 103 -11.86 0.59 -9.79
CA GLU A 103 -12.28 1.97 -9.67
C GLU A 103 -12.04 2.45 -8.25
N VAL A 104 -11.46 3.64 -8.11
CA VAL A 104 -11.22 4.28 -6.82
C VAL A 104 -11.51 5.78 -6.89
N THR A 105 -12.17 6.28 -5.86
CA THR A 105 -12.53 7.68 -5.72
C THR A 105 -11.74 8.31 -4.59
N VAL A 106 -11.13 9.46 -4.85
CA VAL A 106 -10.34 10.22 -3.88
C VAL A 106 -10.75 11.68 -3.91
N ASN A 107 -10.89 12.25 -2.71
CA ASN A 107 -11.14 13.66 -2.56
C ASN A 107 -9.91 14.50 -2.96
N ALA A 108 -10.11 15.43 -3.89
CA ALA A 108 -9.08 16.25 -4.51
C ALA A 108 -8.76 17.53 -3.70
N ASP A 109 -9.54 17.89 -2.67
CA ASP A 109 -9.33 19.09 -1.86
C ASP A 109 -7.95 19.13 -1.15
N LYS A 110 -7.23 18.01 -1.13
CA LYS A 110 -5.85 17.93 -0.62
C LYS A 110 -4.80 18.49 -1.59
N ILE A 111 -5.16 18.76 -2.84
CA ILE A 111 -4.29 19.42 -3.81
C ILE A 111 -4.42 20.93 -3.64
N VAL A 112 -3.31 21.59 -3.30
CA VAL A 112 -3.20 23.05 -3.20
C VAL A 112 -2.19 23.50 -4.26
N ASP A 113 -2.61 24.37 -5.17
CA ASP A 113 -1.89 24.78 -6.39
C ASP A 113 -1.68 23.61 -7.37
N TYR A 114 -0.81 22.65 -7.02
CA TYR A 114 -0.56 21.47 -7.82
C TYR A 114 0.14 20.36 -7.05
N GLY A 115 -0.03 19.11 -7.48
CA GLY A 115 0.62 17.98 -6.83
C GLY A 115 0.25 16.62 -7.42
N TRP A 116 0.97 15.59 -6.96
CA TRP A 116 0.64 14.20 -7.26
C TRP A 116 -0.49 13.71 -6.36
N LEU A 117 -1.60 13.30 -6.97
CA LEU A 117 -2.74 12.70 -6.30
C LEU A 117 -2.66 11.17 -6.44
N SER A 118 -2.55 10.45 -5.33
CA SER A 118 -2.52 8.97 -5.32
C SER A 118 -3.90 8.36 -5.20
N PHE A 119 -4.08 7.27 -5.95
CA PHE A 119 -5.28 6.44 -6.08
C PHE A 119 -4.89 4.98 -5.84
N ASP A 120 -4.92 4.55 -4.58
CA ASP A 120 -4.59 3.20 -4.17
C ASP A 120 -5.81 2.28 -4.32
N PHE A 121 -5.63 1.10 -4.90
CA PHE A 121 -6.68 0.11 -5.11
C PHE A 121 -6.20 -1.31 -4.77
N PRO A 122 -7.11 -2.28 -4.54
CA PRO A 122 -6.70 -3.68 -4.40
C PRO A 122 -5.91 -4.12 -5.62
N ASP A 123 -4.87 -4.94 -5.41
CA ASP A 123 -4.05 -5.48 -6.47
C ASP A 123 -4.91 -6.04 -7.60
N ILE A 124 -4.64 -5.57 -8.82
CA ILE A 124 -5.27 -6.07 -10.04
C ILE A 124 -4.26 -6.87 -10.85
N ASP A 125 -4.69 -8.02 -11.35
CA ASP A 125 -3.90 -8.80 -12.31
C ASP A 125 -4.02 -8.16 -13.69
N ILE A 126 -2.88 -7.98 -14.36
CA ILE A 126 -2.77 -7.45 -15.73
C ILE A 126 -1.77 -8.27 -16.52
N VAL A 127 -1.80 -8.14 -17.85
CA VAL A 127 -0.89 -8.85 -18.74
C VAL A 127 0.20 -7.88 -19.21
N PRO A 128 1.48 -8.11 -18.85
CA PRO A 128 2.58 -7.28 -19.33
C PRO A 128 2.61 -7.21 -20.85
N GLY A 129 2.79 -6.00 -21.39
CA GLY A 129 2.83 -5.74 -22.83
C GLY A 129 1.47 -5.56 -23.51
N GLU A 130 0.35 -5.81 -22.84
CA GLU A 130 -0.99 -5.49 -23.36
C GLU A 130 -1.34 -4.01 -23.14
N THR A 131 -2.37 -3.51 -23.82
CA THR A 131 -2.76 -2.09 -23.76
C THR A 131 -3.88 -1.86 -22.75
N TYR A 132 -3.69 -0.91 -21.85
CA TYR A 132 -4.66 -0.52 -20.83
C TYR A 132 -4.92 0.99 -20.88
N ALA A 133 -6.01 1.44 -20.25
CA ALA A 133 -6.31 2.86 -20.10
C ALA A 133 -6.60 3.23 -18.65
N ILE A 134 -6.03 4.35 -18.22
CA ILE A 134 -6.43 5.08 -17.02
C ILE A 134 -7.56 6.02 -17.43
N VAL A 135 -8.75 5.84 -16.89
CA VAL A 135 -9.93 6.69 -17.15
C VAL A 135 -10.21 7.54 -15.93
N VAL A 136 -10.42 8.85 -16.14
CA VAL A 136 -10.60 9.82 -15.07
C VAL A 136 -11.91 10.57 -15.22
N THR A 137 -12.66 10.66 -14.12
CA THR A 137 -13.92 11.41 -14.03
C THR A 137 -13.97 12.21 -12.73
N ALA A 138 -14.91 13.14 -12.62
CA ALA A 138 -15.21 13.86 -11.39
C ALA A 138 -16.71 14.03 -11.18
N ASP A 139 -17.12 14.24 -9.93
CA ASP A 139 -18.51 14.40 -9.52
C ASP A 139 -18.96 15.86 -9.38
N HIS A 140 -18.01 16.79 -9.19
CA HIS A 140 -18.23 18.24 -9.07
C HIS A 140 -17.40 19.04 -10.08
N GLY A 141 -17.66 20.35 -10.13
CA GLY A 141 -16.91 21.31 -10.95
C GLY A 141 -17.57 21.73 -12.26
N ASP A 142 -16.98 22.73 -12.88
CA ASP A 142 -17.31 23.21 -14.22
C ASP A 142 -16.04 23.57 -15.00
N ILE A 143 -16.18 24.11 -16.22
CA ILE A 143 -15.04 24.42 -17.08
C ILE A 143 -14.10 25.50 -16.50
N ASP A 144 -14.60 26.35 -15.59
CA ASP A 144 -13.87 27.46 -14.99
C ASP A 144 -13.39 27.14 -13.56
N ASN A 145 -14.03 26.18 -12.88
CA ASN A 145 -13.78 25.76 -11.50
C ASN A 145 -13.62 24.24 -11.41
N ASN A 146 -12.41 23.73 -11.69
CA ASN A 146 -12.11 22.31 -11.74
C ASN A 146 -10.66 22.00 -11.35
N TYR A 147 -10.34 20.71 -11.26
CA TYR A 147 -8.96 20.25 -11.32
C TYR A 147 -8.59 19.90 -12.76
N CYS A 148 -7.37 20.21 -13.16
CA CYS A 148 -6.83 19.87 -14.46
C CYS A 148 -5.77 18.77 -14.33
N TRP A 149 -5.78 17.82 -15.27
CA TRP A 149 -4.73 16.83 -15.42
C TRP A 149 -3.61 17.42 -16.28
N PHE A 150 -2.42 17.63 -15.68
CA PHE A 150 -1.27 18.11 -16.43
C PHE A 150 -0.94 17.20 -17.61
N LYS A 151 -0.49 17.83 -18.70
CA LYS A 151 -0.01 17.14 -19.89
C LYS A 151 1.25 17.78 -20.46
N SER A 152 1.98 16.97 -21.22
CA SER A 152 2.91 17.38 -22.26
C SER A 152 2.13 17.52 -23.57
N ASP A 153 2.40 18.56 -24.37
CA ASP A 153 1.92 18.69 -25.75
C ASP A 153 2.66 17.76 -26.70
N SER A 154 3.86 17.34 -26.33
CA SER A 154 4.64 16.34 -27.04
C SER A 154 4.18 14.93 -26.66
N ASP A 155 4.15 14.04 -27.65
CA ASP A 155 3.90 12.60 -27.54
C ASP A 155 5.18 11.91 -27.06
N ILE A 156 5.43 11.94 -25.75
CA ILE A 156 6.71 11.53 -25.15
C ILE A 156 6.63 10.20 -24.40
N TYR A 157 5.43 9.70 -24.13
CA TYR A 157 5.25 8.40 -23.53
C TYR A 157 4.99 7.37 -24.65
N ASP A 158 5.99 6.54 -24.89
CA ASP A 158 5.97 5.58 -26.00
C ASP A 158 4.76 4.65 -25.91
N ASN A 159 4.08 4.45 -27.05
CA ASN A 159 2.85 3.65 -27.17
C ASN A 159 1.66 4.14 -26.32
N GLY A 160 1.75 5.33 -25.71
CA GLY A 160 0.58 5.98 -25.13
C GLY A 160 -0.18 6.84 -26.11
N LYS A 161 -1.39 7.19 -25.68
CA LYS A 161 -2.21 8.25 -26.24
C LYS A 161 -3.16 8.79 -25.18
N SER A 162 -3.28 10.11 -25.16
CA SER A 162 -4.29 10.81 -24.38
C SER A 162 -5.58 10.99 -25.17
N TYR A 163 -6.72 10.81 -24.50
CA TYR A 163 -8.05 11.00 -25.05
C TYR A 163 -8.93 11.79 -24.08
N TYR A 164 -9.98 12.39 -24.64
CA TYR A 164 -11.10 12.92 -23.88
C TYR A 164 -12.41 12.54 -24.55
N ARG A 165 -13.47 12.48 -23.76
CA ARG A 165 -14.84 12.26 -24.23
C ARG A 165 -15.78 13.17 -23.48
N THR A 166 -16.64 13.88 -24.20
CA THR A 166 -17.73 14.63 -23.57
C THR A 166 -18.96 13.74 -23.40
N LYS A 167 -19.77 13.99 -22.37
CA LYS A 167 -21.06 13.28 -22.18
C LYS A 167 -22.03 13.44 -23.36
N THR A 168 -21.82 14.44 -24.22
CA THR A 168 -22.65 14.71 -25.40
C THR A 168 -22.19 13.99 -26.66
N SER A 169 -20.91 13.65 -26.79
CA SER A 169 -20.33 13.14 -28.04
C SER A 169 -20.30 11.62 -28.12
N ASN A 170 -20.35 10.90 -26.99
CA ASN A 170 -20.20 9.43 -26.90
C ASN A 170 -18.99 8.84 -27.66
N GLN A 171 -18.08 9.68 -28.15
CA GLN A 171 -16.92 9.30 -28.97
C GLN A 171 -15.66 9.86 -28.32
N TRP A 172 -14.63 9.01 -28.23
CA TRP A 172 -13.32 9.45 -27.76
C TRP A 172 -12.62 10.29 -28.83
N THR A 173 -12.06 11.41 -28.40
CA THR A 173 -11.25 12.30 -29.24
C THR A 173 -9.84 12.33 -28.68
N ILE A 174 -8.84 12.31 -29.55
CA ILE A 174 -7.43 12.45 -29.15
C ILE A 174 -7.24 13.82 -28.49
N ALA A 175 -6.74 13.85 -27.25
CA ALA A 175 -6.46 15.10 -26.52
C ALA A 175 -5.16 15.78 -27.01
N GLY A 176 -4.23 14.98 -27.55
CA GLY A 176 -2.94 15.43 -28.07
C GLY A 176 -1.88 15.50 -26.97
N GLY A 177 -0.71 14.92 -27.24
CA GLY A 177 0.35 14.71 -26.26
C GLY A 177 0.01 13.63 -25.23
N ASP A 178 0.60 13.70 -24.04
CA ASP A 178 0.43 12.70 -22.98
C ASP A 178 0.14 13.35 -21.63
N PHE A 179 -0.80 12.76 -20.87
CA PHE A 179 -1.06 13.15 -19.49
C PHE A 179 0.05 12.69 -18.56
N CYS A 180 0.26 13.43 -17.46
CA CYS A 180 1.24 13.07 -16.43
C CYS A 180 0.69 12.02 -15.47
N PHE A 181 1.28 10.82 -15.45
CA PHE A 181 0.82 9.72 -14.61
C PHE A 181 1.98 8.86 -14.10
N LYS A 182 1.68 8.06 -13.08
CA LYS A 182 2.51 6.92 -12.67
C LYS A 182 1.62 5.73 -12.36
N THR A 183 2.05 4.53 -12.73
CA THR A 183 1.48 3.26 -12.24
C THR A 183 2.45 2.64 -11.24
N TRP A 184 1.90 2.00 -10.21
CA TRP A 184 2.68 1.43 -9.12
C TRP A 184 2.34 -0.05 -8.93
N TYR A 185 3.34 -0.81 -8.50
CA TYR A 185 3.22 -2.21 -8.14
C TYR A 185 3.91 -2.46 -6.80
N THR A 186 3.56 -3.57 -6.15
CA THR A 186 4.28 -4.05 -4.96
C THR A 186 4.98 -5.34 -5.33
N GLU A 187 6.28 -5.43 -5.09
CA GLU A 187 6.98 -6.71 -5.25
C GLU A 187 6.52 -7.66 -4.14
N GLU A 188 5.94 -8.79 -4.54
CA GLU A 188 5.88 -9.93 -3.63
C GLU A 188 7.31 -10.45 -3.49
N GLU A 189 7.94 -10.23 -2.33
CA GLU A 189 9.20 -10.90 -2.01
C GLU A 189 8.97 -12.40 -2.17
N SER A 190 9.66 -13.01 -3.14
CA SER A 190 9.53 -14.43 -3.34
C SER A 190 10.06 -15.14 -2.08
N ALA A 191 9.30 -16.11 -1.58
CA ALA A 191 9.71 -16.86 -0.39
C ALA A 191 11.04 -17.63 -0.58
N ASP A 192 11.52 -17.73 -1.82
CA ASP A 192 12.80 -18.33 -2.15
C ASP A 192 13.97 -17.32 -2.07
N ASP A 193 13.73 -16.02 -2.30
CA ASP A 193 14.75 -14.98 -2.07
C ASP A 193 15.06 -14.81 -0.59
N ILE A 194 14.04 -14.92 0.27
CA ILE A 194 14.19 -14.83 1.73
C ILE A 194 15.14 -15.92 2.25
N LYS A 195 15.06 -17.16 1.74
CA LYS A 195 15.92 -18.27 2.18
C LYS A 195 17.40 -18.05 1.87
N SER A 196 17.71 -17.31 0.80
CA SER A 196 19.10 -17.04 0.42
C SER A 196 19.77 -15.95 1.27
N SER A 197 18.97 -15.04 1.84
CA SER A 197 19.46 -13.96 2.71
C SER A 197 19.66 -14.40 4.17
N GLU A 198 18.90 -15.41 4.65
CA GLU A 198 18.98 -15.90 6.02
C GLU A 198 20.25 -16.71 6.33
N GLU A 199 20.86 -17.38 5.33
CA GLU A 199 22.12 -18.12 5.55
C GLU A 199 23.36 -17.20 5.72
N GLY A 200 23.22 -15.90 5.44
CA GLY A 200 24.32 -14.93 5.55
C GLY A 200 24.26 -13.99 6.76
N LEU A 201 23.09 -13.76 7.35
CA LEU A 201 22.89 -12.64 8.28
C LEU A 201 22.60 -13.02 9.74
N PHE A 202 22.28 -14.27 10.04
CA PHE A 202 22.12 -14.73 11.43
C PHE A 202 23.31 -15.59 11.89
N GLY A 203 24.44 -14.92 12.15
CA GLY A 203 25.28 -15.33 13.29
C GLY A 203 24.42 -15.32 14.56
N ARG A 204 24.67 -16.21 15.52
CA ARG A 204 23.73 -16.52 16.61
C ARG A 204 23.49 -15.28 17.48
N THR A 205 22.47 -14.49 17.19
CA THR A 205 22.14 -13.32 17.99
C THR A 205 21.47 -13.73 19.30
N ASN A 206 22.00 -13.23 20.42
CA ASN A 206 21.44 -13.46 21.74
C ASN A 206 20.54 -12.29 22.11
N LEU A 207 19.28 -12.57 22.41
CA LEU A 207 18.38 -11.57 22.97
C LEU A 207 18.54 -11.57 24.50
N ARG A 208 18.97 -10.44 25.08
CA ARG A 208 19.03 -10.29 26.55
C ARG A 208 17.90 -9.37 27.01
N ALA A 209 17.10 -9.84 27.96
CA ALA A 209 16.03 -9.05 28.56
C ALA A 209 16.52 -8.36 29.83
N PHE A 210 16.44 -7.03 29.87
CA PHE A 210 16.71 -6.23 31.06
C PHE A 210 15.48 -5.35 31.38
N GLY A 211 14.61 -5.83 32.27
CA GLY A 211 13.42 -5.08 32.68
C GLY A 211 12.38 -4.93 31.55
N ARG A 212 12.12 -3.69 31.09
CA ARG A 212 11.16 -3.39 29.99
C ARG A 212 11.82 -3.36 28.60
N ASN A 213 13.12 -3.59 28.57
CA ASN A 213 13.94 -3.39 27.39
C ASN A 213 14.52 -4.73 26.96
N PHE A 214 14.40 -5.01 25.67
CA PHE A 214 15.08 -6.13 25.02
C PHE A 214 16.27 -5.55 24.26
N HIS A 215 17.43 -6.10 24.55
CA HIS A 215 18.67 -5.75 23.90
C HIS A 215 18.99 -6.85 22.91
N VAL A 216 19.16 -6.49 21.64
CA VAL A 216 19.66 -7.40 20.61
C VAL A 216 21.18 -7.32 20.67
N CYS A 217 21.84 -8.41 21.07
CA CYS A 217 23.28 -8.47 21.17
C CYS A 217 23.88 -9.50 20.21
N ASP A 218 25.11 -9.28 19.75
CA ASP A 218 25.90 -10.34 19.12
C ASP A 218 26.38 -11.39 20.15
N GLU A 219 27.14 -12.37 19.64
CA GLU A 219 27.74 -13.44 20.43
C GLU A 219 28.73 -12.94 21.49
N ASP A 220 29.37 -11.79 21.26
CA ASP A 220 30.35 -11.16 22.17
C ASP A 220 29.71 -10.18 23.17
N GLY A 221 28.41 -9.89 23.02
CA GLY A 221 27.64 -8.98 23.88
C GLY A 221 27.61 -7.52 23.41
N GLY A 222 28.05 -7.23 22.19
CA GLY A 222 27.89 -5.93 21.53
C GLY A 222 26.41 -5.65 21.23
N LEU A 223 25.92 -4.45 21.54
CA LEU A 223 24.51 -4.07 21.40
C LEU A 223 24.21 -3.54 19.98
N TYR A 224 23.28 -4.17 19.26
CA TYR A 224 22.86 -3.79 17.89
C TYR A 224 21.57 -2.99 17.85
N GLY A 225 20.69 -3.17 18.84
CA GLY A 225 19.38 -2.57 18.82
C GLY A 225 18.69 -2.65 20.16
N HIS A 226 17.75 -1.72 20.36
CA HIS A 226 16.95 -1.62 21.57
C HIS A 226 15.48 -1.73 21.22
N ILE A 227 14.84 -2.82 21.64
CA ILE A 227 13.40 -3.02 21.49
C ILE A 227 12.75 -2.75 22.84
N SER A 228 11.99 -1.65 22.93
CA SER A 228 11.19 -1.34 24.12
C SER A 228 9.77 -1.88 23.94
N ILE A 229 9.32 -2.77 24.83
CA ILE A 229 7.92 -3.21 24.84
C ILE A 229 7.20 -2.53 26.02
N GLY A 230 6.28 -1.62 25.70
CA GLY A 230 5.50 -0.89 26.70
C GLY A 230 4.22 -1.62 27.06
N PHE A 231 4.07 -2.02 28.32
CA PHE A 231 2.81 -2.53 28.87
C PHE A 231 2.05 -1.39 29.57
N LYS A 232 0.82 -1.09 29.12
CA LYS A 232 -0.03 -0.09 29.79
C LYS A 232 -0.74 -0.76 30.97
N GLY A 233 -0.38 -0.40 32.20
CA GLY A 233 -1.12 -0.78 33.42
C GLY A 233 -0.66 -2.04 34.17
N LEU A 234 0.44 -2.70 33.76
CA LEU A 234 1.01 -3.85 34.47
C LEU A 234 2.42 -3.54 34.98
N LYS A 235 2.73 -3.93 36.22
CA LYS A 235 4.11 -3.95 36.77
C LYS A 235 4.68 -5.36 36.56
N PRO A 236 5.61 -5.59 35.61
CA PRO A 236 6.29 -6.87 35.53
C PRO A 236 7.29 -7.02 36.68
N VAL A 237 7.35 -8.21 37.27
CA VAL A 237 8.36 -8.62 38.25
C VAL A 237 9.13 -9.78 37.61
N PHE A 238 10.28 -9.49 37.03
CA PHE A 238 11.26 -10.49 36.64
C PHE A 238 12.57 -10.10 37.33
N ASN A 239 13.07 -10.99 38.20
CA ASN A 239 14.29 -10.76 39.00
C ASN A 239 15.47 -11.63 38.56
N GLU A 240 15.36 -12.31 37.42
CA GLU A 240 16.39 -13.23 36.93
C GLU A 240 16.56 -13.07 35.41
N ASP A 241 17.79 -13.31 34.93
CA ASP A 241 18.13 -13.36 33.51
C ASP A 241 17.40 -14.55 32.87
N ILE A 242 16.47 -14.27 31.96
CA ILE A 242 15.77 -15.31 31.20
C ILE A 242 16.49 -15.52 29.88
N TYR A 243 17.06 -16.71 29.69
CA TYR A 243 17.59 -17.15 28.41
C TYR A 243 16.44 -17.64 27.52
N ILE A 244 16.20 -16.94 26.41
CA ILE A 244 15.21 -17.33 25.41
C ILE A 244 15.98 -17.78 24.16
N PRO A 245 15.97 -19.07 23.80
CA PRO A 245 16.53 -19.53 22.53
C PRO A 245 15.88 -18.75 21.38
N ALA A 246 16.63 -18.42 20.33
CA ALA A 246 16.13 -17.63 19.19
C ALA A 246 14.80 -18.16 18.62
N GLU A 247 14.64 -19.48 18.66
CA GLU A 247 13.46 -20.23 18.20
C GLU A 247 12.19 -19.97 19.05
N SER A 248 12.35 -19.49 20.28
CA SER A 248 11.27 -19.24 21.26
C SER A 248 10.73 -17.80 21.24
N ILE A 249 11.42 -16.87 20.56
CA ILE A 249 11.03 -15.44 20.49
C ILE A 249 9.75 -15.25 19.66
N LYS A 250 9.50 -16.11 18.66
CA LYS A 250 8.26 -16.12 17.87
C LYS A 250 6.99 -16.29 18.72
N LEU A 251 7.09 -16.88 19.92
CA LEU A 251 5.94 -17.25 20.76
C LEU A 251 5.42 -16.10 21.65
N ILE A 252 6.26 -15.12 22.01
CA ILE A 252 5.92 -14.11 23.03
C ILE A 252 5.14 -12.91 22.45
N LEU A 253 5.32 -12.60 21.16
CA LEU A 253 4.68 -11.45 20.52
C LEU A 253 3.18 -11.66 20.20
N MET A 254 2.65 -12.89 20.32
CA MET A 254 1.28 -13.21 19.88
C MET A 254 0.20 -13.11 20.98
N VAL A 255 0.54 -12.77 22.24
CA VAL A 255 -0.41 -12.97 23.37
C VAL A 255 -1.16 -11.71 23.82
N ASN A 256 -0.84 -10.50 23.37
CA ASN A 256 -1.67 -9.31 23.65
C ASN A 256 -1.44 -8.20 22.61
N SER A 257 -2.38 -7.28 22.47
CA SER A 257 -2.27 -6.12 21.59
C SER A 257 -1.07 -5.24 21.97
N PHE A 258 0.05 -5.39 21.28
CA PHE A 258 1.26 -4.60 21.45
C PHE A 258 1.50 -3.70 20.24
N TYR A 259 2.06 -2.51 20.49
CA TYR A 259 2.70 -1.68 19.48
C TYR A 259 4.21 -1.84 19.65
N VAL A 260 4.91 -2.20 18.58
CA VAL A 260 6.38 -2.25 18.55
C VAL A 260 6.86 -0.99 17.85
N HIS A 261 7.71 -0.21 18.51
CA HIS A 261 8.39 0.95 17.92
C HIS A 261 9.87 0.58 17.82
N CYS A 262 10.35 0.34 16.60
CA CYS A 262 11.78 0.11 16.36
C CYS A 262 12.45 1.48 16.15
N ILE A 263 13.47 1.78 16.96
CA ILE A 263 14.33 2.95 16.78
C ILE A 263 15.73 2.42 16.48
N TYR A 264 16.19 2.61 15.26
CA TYR A 264 17.58 2.39 14.90
C TYR A 264 18.42 3.59 15.35
N LYS A 265 19.59 3.32 15.92
CA LYS A 265 20.64 4.32 16.11
C LYS A 265 21.74 4.00 15.10
N ASP A 266 22.10 4.99 14.30
CA ASP A 266 23.31 5.00 13.48
C ASP A 266 24.58 4.86 14.34
#